data_AF-A0A179SHL8-F1
#
_entry.id   AF-A0A179SHL8-F1
#
_cell.length_a   1.000
_cell.length_b   1.000
_cell.length_c   1.000
_cell.angle_alpha   90.00
_cell.angle_beta   90.00
_cell.angle_gamma   90.00
#
_symmetry.space_group_name_H-M   'P 1'
#
loop_
_entity.id
_entity.type
_entity.pdbx_description
1 polymer ?
#
loop_
_entity_poly.entity_id
_entity_poly.type
_entity_poly.pdbx_seq_one_letter_code
_entity_poly.pdbx_strand_id
1 'polypeptide(L)'
;MSSTKHAPGYVPNPLYSQEDWDEVSDNPPLTDEELARARPGTGSMPAEMATAFTSRAGRPKADAKRVPISLRIDPDVLETFKATGPGWQTRMHDALAEAARKLKAA
;
A
#
# COMPACT_ATOMS: atom_id res chain seq x y z
N MET A 1 -8.57 -23.99 26.09
CA MET A 1 -7.82 -22.73 25.93
C MET A 1 -7.04 -22.84 24.63
N SER A 2 -7.63 -22.35 23.53
CA SER A 2 -7.12 -22.58 22.18
C SER A 2 -5.98 -21.62 21.88
N SER A 3 -4.86 -22.16 21.40
CA SER A 3 -3.64 -21.42 21.06
C SER A 3 -3.90 -20.52 19.84
N THR A 4 -4.12 -19.23 20.04
CA THR A 4 -4.21 -18.27 18.92
C THR A 4 -2.82 -18.07 18.31
N LYS A 5 -2.52 -18.81 17.24
CA LYS A 5 -1.32 -18.54 16.44
C LYS A 5 -1.58 -17.30 15.59
N HIS A 6 -1.00 -16.17 15.96
CA HIS A 6 -1.03 -14.97 15.14
C HIS A 6 -0.35 -15.20 13.78
N ALA A 7 -0.74 -14.42 12.77
CA ALA A 7 -0.13 -14.49 11.45
C ALA A 7 1.38 -14.15 11.51
N PRO A 8 2.22 -14.71 10.62
CA PRO A 8 3.65 -14.38 10.55
C PRO A 8 3.86 -12.86 10.44
N GLY A 9 4.67 -12.29 11.33
CA GLY A 9 4.93 -10.85 11.38
C GLY A 9 3.92 -10.03 12.18
N TYR A 10 3.02 -10.68 12.94
CA TYR A 10 2.16 -9.97 13.89
C TYR A 10 2.99 -9.22 14.93
N VAL A 11 2.69 -7.94 15.08
CA VAL A 11 3.22 -7.09 16.14
C VAL A 11 2.04 -6.72 17.04
N PRO A 12 2.07 -7.07 18.33
CA PRO A 12 1.01 -6.70 19.27
C PRO A 12 0.80 -5.18 19.29
N ASN A 13 -0.46 -4.76 19.35
CA ASN A 13 -0.78 -3.36 19.54
C ASN A 13 -0.41 -2.95 20.98
N PRO A 14 0.46 -1.95 21.20
CA PRO A 14 0.85 -1.56 22.55
C PRO A 14 -0.28 -0.90 23.36
N LEU A 15 -1.36 -0.48 22.70
CA LEU A 15 -2.53 0.16 23.33
C LEU A 15 -3.63 -0.84 23.73
N TYR A 16 -3.62 -2.06 23.20
CA TYR A 16 -4.64 -3.07 23.46
C TYR A 16 -3.98 -4.44 23.59
N SER A 17 -4.07 -5.01 24.79
CA SER A 17 -3.58 -6.35 25.12
C SER A 17 -4.48 -7.43 24.52
N GLN A 18 -4.00 -8.68 24.50
CA GLN A 18 -4.82 -9.82 24.07
C GLN A 18 -6.03 -10.03 24.99
N GLU A 19 -5.90 -9.73 26.28
CA GLU A 19 -6.99 -9.83 27.26
C GLU A 19 -8.12 -8.84 26.94
N ASP A 20 -7.78 -7.60 26.54
CA ASP A 20 -8.76 -6.59 26.10
C ASP A 20 -9.55 -7.06 24.88
N TRP A 21 -8.90 -7.79 23.95
CA TRP A 21 -9.56 -8.38 22.78
C TRP A 21 -10.44 -9.57 23.13
N ASP A 22 -10.00 -10.39 24.08
CA ASP A 22 -10.74 -11.57 24.52
C ASP A 22 -12.03 -11.15 25.28
N GLU A 23 -12.00 -10.04 26.03
CA GLU A 23 -13.15 -9.47 26.74
C GLU A 23 -14.30 -9.10 25.78
N VAL A 24 -14.00 -8.64 24.57
CA VAL A 24 -15.00 -8.22 23.56
C VAL A 24 -15.24 -9.27 22.47
N SER A 25 -14.67 -10.48 22.64
CA SER A 25 -14.69 -11.53 21.61
C SER A 25 -16.07 -12.19 21.42
N ASP A 26 -16.96 -12.05 22.40
CA ASP A 26 -18.32 -12.61 22.40
C ASP A 26 -19.38 -11.70 21.75
N ASN A 27 -18.94 -10.66 21.03
CA ASN A 27 -19.84 -9.75 20.32
C ASN A 27 -20.76 -10.54 19.35
N PRO A 28 -22.10 -10.41 19.47
CA PRO A 28 -23.03 -11.17 18.65
C PRO A 28 -22.86 -10.83 17.16
N PRO A 29 -23.18 -11.79 16.27
CA PRO A 29 -23.21 -11.50 14.85
C PRO A 29 -24.25 -10.43 14.55
N LEU A 30 -23.94 -9.55 13.60
CA LEU A 30 -24.90 -8.55 13.12
C LEU A 30 -26.10 -9.27 12.49
N THR A 31 -27.31 -8.90 12.89
CA THR A 31 -28.54 -9.45 12.28
C THR A 31 -28.77 -8.86 10.89
N ASP A 32 -29.55 -9.55 10.05
CA ASP A 32 -29.90 -9.07 8.72
C ASP A 32 -30.65 -7.72 8.76
N GLU A 33 -31.50 -7.52 9.77
CA GLU A 33 -32.23 -6.26 9.97
C GLU A 33 -31.32 -5.10 10.35
N GLU A 34 -30.32 -5.35 11.19
CA GLU A 34 -29.31 -4.36 11.58
C GLU A 34 -28.40 -4.02 10.40
N LEU A 35 -27.98 -5.03 9.63
CA LEU A 35 -27.20 -4.85 8.42
C LEU A 35 -27.98 -4.03 7.38
N ALA A 36 -29.28 -4.31 7.21
CA ALA A 36 -30.16 -3.56 6.30
C ALA A 36 -30.33 -2.09 6.70
N ARG A 37 -30.15 -1.75 7.99
CA ARG A 37 -30.20 -0.36 8.49
C ARG A 37 -28.85 0.36 8.35
N ALA A 38 -27.76 -0.33 8.05
CA ALA A 38 -26.44 0.27 7.91
C ALA A 38 -26.46 1.37 6.82
N ARG A 39 -25.85 2.51 7.12
CA ARG A 39 -25.78 3.66 6.20
C ARG A 39 -24.35 3.81 5.69
N PRO A 40 -24.16 4.23 4.42
CA PRO A 40 -22.84 4.64 3.95
C PRO A 40 -22.28 5.73 4.86
N GLY A 41 -21.03 5.56 5.32
CA GLY A 41 -20.39 6.52 6.23
C GLY A 41 -20.36 7.94 5.67
N THR A 42 -20.14 8.10 4.36
CA THR A 42 -20.11 9.40 3.68
C THR A 42 -21.46 10.13 3.67
N GLY A 43 -22.59 9.42 3.76
CA GLY A 43 -23.93 10.00 3.75
C GLY A 43 -24.55 10.20 5.13
N SER A 44 -23.89 9.71 6.18
CA SER A 44 -24.42 9.71 7.56
C SER A 44 -23.47 10.34 8.59
N MET A 45 -22.27 10.77 8.16
CA MET A 45 -21.32 11.52 8.97
C MET A 45 -21.47 13.04 8.78
N PRO A 46 -20.99 13.86 9.73
CA PRO A 46 -20.82 15.30 9.52
C PRO A 46 -19.99 15.58 8.27
N ALA A 47 -20.35 16.64 7.53
CA ALA A 47 -19.75 16.97 6.23
C ALA A 47 -18.22 17.08 6.30
N GLU A 48 -17.68 17.70 7.35
CA GLU A 48 -16.23 17.83 7.55
C GLU A 48 -15.52 16.47 7.65
N MET A 49 -16.13 15.50 8.32
CA MET A 49 -15.58 14.15 8.46
C MET A 49 -15.70 13.36 7.14
N ALA A 50 -16.82 13.49 6.43
CA ALA A 50 -17.03 12.85 5.14
C ALA A 50 -16.01 13.33 4.07
N THR A 51 -15.56 14.59 4.14
CA THR A 51 -14.50 15.07 3.25
C THR A 51 -13.19 14.33 3.44
N ALA A 52 -12.79 14.00 4.68
CA ALA A 52 -11.54 13.28 4.96
C ALA A 52 -11.53 11.86 4.36
N PHE A 53 -12.69 11.19 4.32
CA PHE A 53 -12.82 9.84 3.74
C PHE A 53 -12.90 9.85 2.20
N THR A 54 -13.36 10.95 1.60
CA THR A 54 -13.44 11.10 0.14
C THR A 54 -12.19 11.75 -0.46
N SER A 55 -11.48 12.56 0.32
CA SER A 55 -10.20 13.16 -0.06
C SER A 55 -9.06 12.17 0.16
N ARG A 56 -8.70 11.43 -0.90
CA ARG A 56 -7.50 10.59 -1.02
C ARG A 56 -7.48 9.29 -0.20
N ALA A 57 -8.24 8.31 -0.66
CA ALA A 57 -7.77 6.93 -0.57
C ALA A 57 -6.78 6.66 -1.72
N GLY A 58 -5.50 6.94 -1.52
CA GLY A 58 -4.45 6.59 -2.47
C GLY A 58 -3.11 7.26 -2.20
N ARG A 59 -2.02 6.59 -2.59
CA ARG A 59 -0.67 7.17 -2.59
C ARG A 59 -0.72 8.55 -3.27
N PRO A 60 -0.07 9.60 -2.72
CA PRO A 60 0.02 10.89 -3.38
C PRO A 60 0.39 10.70 -4.85
N LYS A 61 -0.38 11.34 -5.74
CA LYS A 61 -0.12 11.31 -7.17
C LYS A 61 1.30 11.86 -7.36
N ALA A 62 2.21 11.05 -7.88
CA ALA A 62 3.57 11.52 -8.18
C ALA A 62 3.48 12.66 -9.20
N ASP A 63 4.19 13.77 -8.95
CA ASP A 63 4.19 14.95 -9.83
C ASP A 63 4.63 14.61 -11.26
N ALA A 64 5.55 13.66 -11.40
CA ALA A 64 5.94 13.07 -12.67
C ALA A 64 5.73 11.55 -12.62
N LYS A 65 4.85 11.05 -13.48
CA LYS A 65 4.67 9.60 -13.66
C LYS A 65 5.75 9.07 -14.61
N ARG A 66 6.37 7.94 -14.24
CA ARG A 66 7.21 7.17 -15.17
C ARG A 66 6.33 6.68 -16.32
N VAL A 67 6.77 6.89 -17.56
CA VAL A 67 6.05 6.44 -18.76
C VAL A 67 6.50 5.01 -19.07
N PRO A 68 5.59 4.01 -19.07
CA PRO A 68 5.96 2.66 -19.49
C PRO A 68 6.19 2.63 -20.99
N ILE A 69 7.33 2.10 -21.42
CA ILE A 69 7.68 1.91 -22.83
C ILE A 69 8.15 0.47 -23.05
N SER A 70 7.94 -0.03 -24.26
CA SER A 70 8.57 -1.28 -24.72
C SER A 70 9.92 -0.93 -25.35
N LEU A 71 11.02 -1.35 -24.71
CA LEU A 71 12.39 -1.10 -25.16
C LEU A 71 13.11 -2.44 -25.29
N ARG A 72 13.80 -2.65 -26.42
CA ARG A 72 14.71 -3.80 -26.58
C ARG A 72 16.05 -3.45 -25.94
N ILE A 73 16.48 -4.29 -25.00
CA ILE A 73 17.75 -4.15 -24.29
C ILE A 73 18.61 -5.37 -24.64
N ASP A 74 19.92 -5.14 -24.77
CA ASP A 74 20.89 -6.21 -24.94
C ASP A 74 20.81 -7.21 -23.76
N PRO A 75 20.80 -8.53 -24.00
CA PRO A 75 20.71 -9.52 -22.94
C PRO A 75 21.77 -9.35 -21.83
N ASP A 76 23.01 -9.05 -22.19
CA ASP A 76 24.11 -8.96 -21.23
C ASP A 76 23.93 -7.76 -20.30
N VAL A 77 23.43 -6.64 -20.83
CA VAL A 77 23.08 -5.46 -20.05
C VAL A 77 21.97 -5.77 -19.06
N LEU A 78 20.91 -6.45 -19.52
CA LEU A 78 19.77 -6.80 -18.66
C LEU A 78 20.19 -7.73 -17.52
N GLU A 79 20.97 -8.77 -17.82
CA GLU A 79 21.44 -9.74 -16.82
C GLU A 79 22.39 -9.09 -15.82
N THR A 80 23.27 -8.19 -16.27
CA THR A 80 24.15 -7.41 -15.38
C THR A 80 23.34 -6.64 -14.35
N PHE A 81 22.27 -5.95 -14.77
CA PHE A 81 21.41 -5.26 -13.81
C PHE A 81 20.66 -6.25 -12.91
N LYS A 82 20.02 -7.30 -13.44
CA LYS A 82 19.28 -8.27 -12.61
C LYS A 82 20.15 -8.92 -11.53
N ALA A 83 21.42 -9.22 -11.83
CA ALA A 83 22.37 -9.80 -10.88
C ALA A 83 22.59 -8.94 -9.64
N THR A 84 22.31 -7.63 -9.70
CA THR A 84 22.39 -6.73 -8.55
C THR A 84 21.26 -6.93 -7.52
N GLY A 85 20.29 -7.81 -7.78
CA GLY A 85 19.22 -8.18 -6.84
C GLY A 85 18.05 -7.19 -6.81
N PRO A 86 17.26 -7.17 -5.71
CA PRO A 86 16.11 -6.27 -5.57
C PRO A 86 16.45 -4.80 -5.88
N GLY A 87 15.58 -4.13 -6.62
CA GLY A 87 15.78 -2.74 -7.06
C GLY A 87 16.62 -2.56 -8.31
N TRP A 88 16.97 -3.62 -9.05
CA TRP A 88 17.76 -3.52 -10.27
C TRP A 88 17.14 -2.60 -11.33
N GLN A 89 15.81 -2.57 -11.45
CA GLN A 89 15.10 -1.68 -12.37
C GLN A 89 15.29 -0.20 -12.00
N THR A 90 15.36 0.12 -10.69
CA THR A 90 15.65 1.48 -10.23
C THR A 90 17.08 1.87 -10.58
N ARG A 91 18.06 0.98 -10.36
CA ARG A 91 19.46 1.21 -10.75
C ARG A 91 19.60 1.43 -12.25
N MET A 92 18.91 0.63 -13.07
CA MET A 92 18.88 0.80 -14.52
C MET A 92 18.27 2.16 -14.93
N HIS A 93 17.17 2.57 -14.29
CA HIS A 93 16.56 3.88 -14.50
C HIS A 93 17.53 5.02 -14.18
N ASP A 94 18.28 4.92 -13.08
CA ASP A 94 19.18 5.99 -12.65
C ASP A 94 20.37 6.16 -13.61
N ALA A 95 20.87 5.05 -14.17
CA ALA A 95 21.87 5.06 -15.23
C ALA A 95 21.34 5.75 -16.51
N LEU A 96 20.10 5.45 -16.93
CA LEU A 96 19.45 6.12 -18.06
C LEU A 96 19.25 7.62 -17.79
N ALA A 97 18.88 7.99 -16.57
CA ALA A 97 18.71 9.38 -16.18
C ALA A 97 20.05 10.15 -16.21
N GLU A 98 21.15 9.52 -15.79
CA GLU A 98 22.49 10.11 -15.88
C GLU A 98 22.91 10.33 -17.34
N ALA A 99 22.74 9.32 -18.20
CA ALA A 99 23.02 9.44 -19.63
C ALA A 99 22.19 10.58 -20.26
N ALA A 100 20.90 10.68 -19.92
CA ALA A 100 20.03 11.75 -20.40
C ALA A 100 20.50 13.15 -19.95
N ARG A 101 21.03 13.29 -18.71
CA ARG A 101 21.62 14.56 -18.24
C ARG A 101 22.84 14.95 -19.06
N LYS A 102 23.72 13.99 -19.38
CA LYS A 102 24.91 14.23 -20.22
C LYS A 102 24.52 14.67 -21.64
N LEU A 103 23.51 14.04 -22.23
CA LEU A 103 22.99 14.42 -23.55
C LEU A 103 22.37 15.81 -23.58
N LYS A 104 21.79 16.29 -22.48
CA LYS A 104 21.25 17.66 -22.38
C LYS A 104 22.34 18.73 -22.17
N ALA A 105 23.52 18.32 -21.72
CA ALA A 105 24.64 19.21 -21.43
C ALA A 105 25.63 19.33 -22.60
N ALA A 106 25.46 18.51 -23.64
CA ALA A 106 26.18 18.58 -24.91
C ALA A 106 25.39 19.42 -25.93
#